data_AF-A0AAU4MRL6-F1
#
_entry.id   AF-A0AAU4MRL6-F1
#
_cell.length_a   1.000
_cell.length_b   1.000
_cell.length_c   1.000
_cell.angle_alpha   90.00
_cell.angle_beta   90.00
_cell.angle_gamma   90.00
#
_symmetry.space_group_name_H-M   'P 1'
#
loop_
_entity.id
_entity.type
_entity.pdbx_description
1 polymer ?
#
loop_
_entity_poly.entity_id
_entity_poly.type
_entity_poly.pdbx_seq_one_letter_code
_entity_poly.pdbx_strand_id
1 'polypeptide(L)' 'MSTSLTLAGLGRVRATGTGEYRVVEPVTVTAVRELIGMKWCNSVRVSDGSGGLAQFTAECVINGRKVVVTGRVLGGR' A
#
# COMPACT_ATOMS: atom_id res chain seq x y z
N MET A 1 7.47 13.95 -13.77
CA MET A 1 7.87 12.54 -13.95
C MET A 1 7.04 11.69 -13.00
N SER A 2 6.30 10.69 -13.49
CA SER A 2 5.56 9.75 -12.63
C SER A 2 6.52 8.65 -12.17
N THR A 3 7.07 8.76 -10.96
CA THR A 3 7.97 7.72 -10.42
C THR A 3 7.15 6.50 -10.01
N SER A 4 7.38 5.37 -10.65
CA SER A 4 6.85 4.07 -10.25
C SER A 4 7.96 3.23 -9.60
N LEU A 5 7.60 2.51 -8.55
CA LEU A 5 8.50 1.66 -7.78
C LEU A 5 7.82 0.30 -7.58
N THR A 6 8.61 -0.76 -7.44
CA THR A 6 8.08 -2.07 -7.05
C THR A 6 8.40 -2.30 -5.58
N LEU A 7 7.37 -2.52 -4.77
CA LEU A 7 7.48 -2.84 -3.36
C LEU A 7 7.25 -4.33 -3.13
N ALA A 8 8.11 -4.95 -2.34
CA ALA A 8 7.90 -6.33 -1.91
C ALA A 8 6.55 -6.45 -1.17
N GLY A 9 5.75 -7.46 -1.52
CA GLY A 9 4.41 -7.67 -0.96
C GLY A 9 3.29 -6.81 -1.57
N LEU A 10 3.57 -5.62 -2.11
CA LEU A 10 2.55 -4.74 -2.70
C LEU A 10 2.58 -4.65 -4.22
N GLY A 11 3.65 -5.13 -4.85
CA GLY A 11 3.83 -5.03 -6.30
C GLY A 11 4.12 -3.60 -6.72
N ARG A 12 3.55 -3.17 -7.86
CA ARG A 12 3.88 -1.87 -8.45
C ARG A 12 3.11 -0.75 -7.77
N VAL A 13 3.83 0.25 -7.27
CA VAL A 13 3.29 1.48 -6.71
C VAL A 13 3.67 2.68 -7.57
N ARG A 14 2.76 3.65 -7.66
CA ARG A 14 2.93 4.90 -8.41
C ARG A 14 2.87 6.08 -7.46
N ALA A 15 3.83 7.00 -7.56
CA ALA A 15 3.79 8.24 -6.79
C ALA A 15 2.56 9.08 -7.21
N THR A 16 1.77 9.50 -6.24
CA THR A 16 0.59 10.37 -6.42
C THR A 16 0.83 11.78 -5.87
N GLY A 17 1.79 11.93 -4.96
CA GLY A 17 2.15 13.20 -4.33
C GLY A 17 3.55 13.13 -3.72
N THR A 18 3.96 14.19 -3.03
CA THR A 18 5.23 14.20 -2.30
C THR A 18 5.15 13.30 -1.08
N GLY A 19 5.75 12.11 -1.18
CA GLY A 19 5.72 11.12 -0.10
C GLY A 19 4.47 10.24 -0.10
N GLU A 20 3.67 10.27 -1.16
CA GLU A 20 2.46 9.47 -1.29
C GLU A 20 2.55 8.56 -2.51
N TYR A 21 2.26 7.28 -2.28
CA TYR A 21 2.27 6.23 -3.29
C TYR A 21 0.93 5.52 -3.31
N ARG A 22 0.52 5.09 -4.50
CA ARG A 22 -0.67 4.29 -4.71
C ARG A 22 -0.32 2.98 -5.40
N VAL A 23 -0.77 1.87 -4.85
CA VAL A 23 -0.66 0.56 -5.52
C VAL A 23 -1.50 0.60 -6.79
N VAL A 24 -0.89 0.20 -7.90
CA VAL A 24 -1.54 0.22 -9.22
C VAL A 24 -2.62 -0.85 -9.30
N GLU A 25 -2.34 -2.02 -8.74
CA GLU A 25 -3.23 -3.18 -8.77
C GLU A 25 -3.82 -3.47 -7.39
N PRO A 26 -5.05 -4.00 -7.32
CA PRO A 26 -5.60 -4.49 -6.07
C PRO A 26 -4.72 -5.61 -5.47
N VAL A 27 -4.48 -5.54 -4.17
CA VAL A 27 -3.70 -6.55 -3.44
C VAL A 27 -4.63 -7.47 -2.63
N THR A 28 -4.17 -8.65 -2.26
CA THR A 28 -4.95 -9.55 -1.40
C THR A 28 -4.85 -9.15 0.07
N VAL A 29 -5.79 -9.62 0.90
CA VAL A 29 -5.69 -9.47 2.36
C VAL A 29 -4.38 -10.05 2.89
N THR A 30 -3.92 -11.18 2.33
CA THR A 30 -2.64 -11.81 2.70
C THR A 30 -1.46 -10.87 2.44
N ALA A 31 -1.40 -10.22 1.28
CA ALA A 31 -0.35 -9.26 0.96
C ALA A 31 -0.31 -8.08 1.95
N VAL A 32 -1.48 -7.58 2.37
CA VAL A 32 -1.57 -6.53 3.40
C VAL A 32 -1.12 -7.03 4.77
N ARG A 33 -1.39 -8.30 5.11
CA ARG A 33 -0.89 -8.90 6.36
C ARG A 33 0.62 -9.08 6.35
N GLU A 34 1.19 -9.51 5.22
CA GLU A 34 2.65 -9.61 5.06
C GLU A 34 3.32 -8.24 5.17
N LEU A 35 2.66 -7.18 4.68
CA LEU A 35 3.14 -5.81 4.81
C LEU A 35 3.38 -5.41 6.27
N ILE A 36 2.51 -5.82 7.20
CA ILE A 36 2.65 -5.54 8.64
C ILE A 36 3.93 -6.19 9.21
N GLY A 37 4.37 -7.31 8.64
CA GLY A 37 5.60 -8.00 9.04
C GLY A 37 6.88 -7.37 8.49
N MET A 38 6.77 -6.40 7.57
CA MET A 38 7.93 -5.80 6.93
C MET A 38 8.56 -4.73 7.84
N LYS A 39 9.88 -4.82 8.06
CA LYS A 39 10.64 -3.83 8.87
C LYS A 39 10.54 -2.39 8.36
N TRP A 40 10.24 -2.21 7.08
CA TRP A 40 10.09 -0.92 6.44
C TRP A 40 8.64 -0.41 6.48
N CYS A 41 7.68 -1.16 7.02
CA CYS A 41 6.33 -0.72 7.27
C CYS A 41 6.16 -0.45 8.77
N ASN A 42 5.71 0.76 9.12
CA ASN A 42 5.49 1.15 10.51
C ASN A 42 4.07 0.85 10.96
N SER A 43 3.09 1.12 10.10
CA SER A 43 1.68 0.98 10.42
C SER A 43 0.88 0.63 9.17
N VAL A 44 -0.19 -0.14 9.34
CA VAL A 44 -1.16 -0.43 8.29
C VAL A 44 -2.55 -0.24 8.88
N ARG A 45 -3.38 0.54 8.19
CA ARG A 45 -4.81 0.67 8.47
C ARG A 45 -5.59 0.16 7.27
N VAL A 46 -6.65 -0.57 7.54
CA VAL A 46 -7.61 -1.03 6.53
C VAL A 46 -8.93 -0.35 6.85
N SER A 47 -9.55 0.24 5.84
CA SER A 47 -10.85 0.87 5.91
C SER A 47 -11.79 0.23 4.90
N ASP A 48 -13.06 0.12 5.26
CA ASP A 48 -14.11 -0.30 4.37
C ASP A 48 -14.23 0.76 3.27
N GLY A 49 -13.79 0.45 2.06
CA GLY A 49 -13.86 1.39 0.95
C GLY A 49 -15.30 1.48 0.44
N SER A 50 -15.75 2.70 0.13
CA SER A 50 -17.02 2.90 -0.57
C SER A 50 -16.98 2.21 -1.94
N GLY A 51 -17.90 1.25 -2.16
CA GLY A 51 -18.03 0.53 -3.44
C GLY A 51 -17.62 -0.95 -3.44
N GLY A 52 -17.47 -1.58 -2.26
CA GLY A 52 -17.37 -3.04 -2.15
C GLY A 52 -15.94 -3.61 -2.17
N LEU A 53 -14.92 -2.77 -2.31
CA LEU A 53 -13.52 -3.15 -2.12
C LEU A 53 -12.95 -2.37 -0.94
N ALA A 54 -12.37 -3.08 0.02
CA ALA A 54 -11.65 -2.47 1.13
C ALA A 54 -10.44 -1.66 0.59
N GLN A 55 -10.05 -0.63 1.32
CA GLN A 55 -8.86 0.15 1.05
C GLN A 55 -7.89 0.01 2.20
N PHE A 56 -6.60 0.06 1.91
CA PHE A 56 -5.59 0.11 2.95
C PHE A 56 -4.72 1.35 2.79
N THR A 57 -4.21 1.82 3.92
CA THR A 57 -3.25 2.91 4.03
C THR A 57 -2.12 2.42 4.94
N ALA A 58 -0.90 2.43 4.43
CA ALA A 58 0.28 1.99 5.15
C ALA A 58 1.30 3.11 5.24
N GLU A 59 1.87 3.34 6.42
CA GLU A 59 2.99 4.24 6.60
C GLU A 59 4.28 3.44 6.52
N CYS A 60 5.09 3.73 5.50
CA CYS A 60 6.28 2.97 5.17
C CYS A 60 7.52 3.88 5.14
N VAL A 61 8.71 3.30 5.23
CA VAL A 61 9.98 3.98 5.04
C VAL A 61 10.62 3.45 3.77
N ILE A 62 10.60 4.25 2.70
CA ILE A 62 11.24 3.89 1.42
C ILE A 62 12.45 4.80 1.24
N ASN A 63 13.62 4.22 0.98
CA ASN A 63 14.88 4.96 0.80
C ASN A 63 15.17 5.95 1.95
N GLY A 64 14.90 5.53 3.20
CA GLY A 64 15.11 6.35 4.40
C GLY A 64 14.10 7.48 4.60
N ARG A 65 13.05 7.58 3.76
CA ARG A 65 11.99 8.59 3.90
C ARG A 65 10.67 7.95 4.30
N LYS A 66 9.96 8.57 5.24
CA LYS A 66 8.59 8.21 5.56
C LYS A 66 7.68 8.57 4.39
N VAL A 67 6.85 7.61 4.00
CA VAL A 67 5.92 7.71 2.89
C VAL A 67 4.61 7.03 3.27
N VAL A 68 3.53 7.44 2.62
CA VAL A 68 2.22 6.82 2.76
C VAL A 68 1.92 6.04 1.50
N VAL A 69 1.58 4.75 1.65
CA VAL A 69 1.20 3.87 0.55
C VAL A 69 -0.28 3.54 0.70
N THR A 70 -1.07 3.80 -0.34
CA THR A 70 -2.50 3.50 -0.38
C THR A 70 -2.80 2.48 -1.45
N GLY A 71 -3.79 1.62 -1.23
CA GLY A 71 -4.19 0.65 -2.24
C GLY A 71 -5.55 0.05 -1.98
N ARG A 72 -6.05 -0.71 -2.95
CA ARG A 72 -7.29 -1.48 -2.83
C ARG A 72 -6.96 -2.89 -2.38
N VAL A 73 -7.80 -3.43 -1.51
CA VAL A 73 -7.71 -4.81 -1.04
C VAL A 73 -8.84 -5.61 -1.68
N LEU A 74 -8.48 -6.70 -2.34
CA LEU A 74 -9.41 -7.75 -2.74
C LEU A 74 -9.87 -8.46 -1.47
N GLY A 75 -11.06 -8.07 -1.00
CA GLY A 75 -11.76 -8.80 0.05
C GLY A 75 -12.17 -10.16 -0.50
N GLY A 76 -11.61 -11.23 0.07
CA GLY A 76 -12.19 -12.55 -0.07
C GLY A 76 -13.56 -12.54 0.60
N ARG A 77 -14.61 -12.74 -0.19
CA ARG A 77 -15.92 -13.13 0.33
C ARG A 77 -15.85 -14.52 0.91
#